data_AF-A0AAE3AZ96-F1
#
_entry.id   AF-A0AAE3AZ96-F1
#
_cell.length_a   1.000
_cell.length_b   1.000
_cell.length_c   1.000
_cell.angle_alpha   90.00
_cell.angle_beta   90.00
_cell.angle_gamma   90.00
#
_symmetry.space_group_name_H-M   'P 1'
#
loop_
_entity.id
_entity.type
_entity.pdbx_description
1 polymer ?
#
loop_
_entity_poly.entity_id
_entity_poly.type
_entity_poly.pdbx_seq_one_letter_code
_entity_poly.pdbx_strand_id
1 'polypeptide(L)'
;MRFFCFHKKLNRSNPNTPDELKICIRAARKELKYGIPILKVKNYTLEDIFERRLWMLIPFYIFRYEKELSQIDSDEDRLKKLRKECERVAEMLDQECKNGRMRSVTGGALCELSRTVVEKLASKYENVEKEVAEVMGGKVLTYRSKELYQEALAKGIEQGLANLAAGKYQKGESIEKIADDLLMSTSEVEKLLNHQKEA
;
A
#
# COMPACT_ATOMS: atom_id res chain seq x y z
N MET A 1 15.86 -7.78 12.58
CA MET A 1 14.73 -7.16 13.30
C MET A 1 15.03 -5.83 14.04
N ARG A 2 16.09 -5.06 13.69
CA ARG A 2 16.41 -3.77 14.39
C ARG A 2 15.91 -2.50 13.68
N PHE A 3 15.56 -2.56 12.39
CA PHE A 3 15.08 -1.39 11.63
C PHE A 3 13.69 -0.92 12.07
N PHE A 4 12.78 -1.84 12.40
CA PHE A 4 11.41 -1.50 12.84
C PHE A 4 11.38 -0.73 14.17
N CYS A 5 12.37 -0.97 15.05
CA CYS A 5 12.42 -0.32 16.37
C CYS A 5 12.81 1.16 16.28
N PHE A 6 13.65 1.53 15.31
CA PHE A 6 14.03 2.93 15.07
C PHE A 6 12.86 3.76 14.52
N HIS A 7 12.14 3.25 13.51
CA HIS A 7 10.98 3.94 12.93
C HIS A 7 9.86 4.16 13.96
N LYS A 8 9.59 3.15 14.81
CA LYS A 8 8.54 3.24 15.84
C LYS A 8 8.82 4.32 16.90
N LYS A 9 10.11 4.60 17.20
CA LYS A 9 10.52 5.67 18.13
C LYS A 9 10.48 7.07 17.49
N LEU A 10 10.75 7.17 16.19
CA LEU A 10 10.76 8.45 15.46
C LEU A 10 9.35 9.03 15.29
N ASN A 11 8.34 8.19 15.03
CA ASN A 11 6.98 8.66 14.73
C ASN A 11 6.08 8.85 15.97
N ARG A 12 6.45 8.28 17.13
CA ARG A 12 5.78 8.56 18.41
C ARG A 12 6.34 9.85 19.01
N SER A 13 5.59 10.94 18.88
CA SER A 13 5.87 12.19 19.63
C SER A 13 5.63 11.98 21.13
N ASN A 14 6.68 11.54 21.83
CA ASN A 14 6.83 11.71 23.27
C ASN A 14 7.74 12.93 23.54
N PRO A 15 7.68 13.54 24.74
CA PRO A 15 8.58 14.64 25.12
C PRO A 15 10.08 14.27 25.01
N ASN A 16 10.39 12.97 25.05
CA ASN A 16 11.75 12.43 24.93
C ASN A 16 12.21 12.12 23.50
N THR A 17 11.40 12.37 22.46
CA THR A 17 11.82 12.19 21.07
C THR A 17 12.47 13.49 20.58
N PRO A 18 13.80 13.52 20.37
CA PRO A 18 14.50 14.72 19.93
C PRO A 18 13.95 15.20 18.58
N ASP A 19 14.01 16.51 18.33
CA ASP A 19 13.58 17.09 17.05
C ASP A 19 14.57 16.83 15.91
N GLU A 20 15.81 16.47 16.25
CA GLU A 20 16.86 16.14 15.29
C GLU A 20 17.57 14.85 15.69
N LEU A 21 17.74 13.95 14.72
CA LEU A 21 18.63 12.80 14.82
C LEU A 21 20.04 13.24 14.40
N LYS A 22 21.01 13.14 15.31
CA LYS A 22 22.41 13.42 14.97
C LYS A 22 23.08 12.15 14.44
N ILE A 23 23.34 12.10 13.14
CA ILE A 23 24.18 11.04 12.54
C ILE A 23 25.63 11.47 12.65
N CYS A 24 26.46 10.62 13.25
CA CYS A 24 27.91 10.78 13.26
C CYS A 24 28.53 9.78 12.28
N ILE A 25 29.12 10.28 11.19
CA ILE A 25 29.88 9.46 10.24
C ILE A 25 31.36 9.63 10.58
N ARG A 26 32.02 8.53 10.92
CA ARG A 26 33.46 8.52 11.18
C ARG A 26 34.18 7.91 9.97
N ALA A 27 34.89 8.76 9.22
CA ALA A 27 35.70 8.34 8.08
C ALA A 27 37.18 8.62 8.37
N ALA A 28 38.00 7.57 8.35
CA ALA A 28 39.42 7.58 8.72
C ALA A 28 39.68 8.21 10.10
N ARG A 29 39.98 9.52 10.16
CA ARG A 29 40.25 10.31 11.39
C ARG A 29 39.32 11.51 11.58
N LYS A 30 38.33 11.70 10.70
CA LYS A 30 37.37 12.82 10.80
C LYS A 30 36.00 12.30 11.23
N GLU A 31 35.39 13.02 12.15
CA GLU A 31 34.01 12.80 12.60
C GLU A 31 33.13 13.91 12.01
N LEU A 32 32.19 13.54 11.16
CA LEU A 32 31.21 14.44 10.58
C LEU A 32 29.87 14.22 11.28
N LYS A 33 29.26 15.30 11.79
CA LYS A 33 27.95 15.25 12.47
C LYS A 33 26.92 15.99 11.63
N TYR A 34 25.89 15.28 11.18
CA TYR A 34 24.75 15.85 10.48
C TYR A 34 23.49 15.72 11.33
N GLY A 35 22.76 16.81 11.51
CA GLY A 35 21.41 16.80 12.09
C GLY A 35 20.38 16.48 11.01
N ILE A 36 19.55 15.47 11.24
CA ILE A 36 18.41 15.14 10.39
C ILE A 36 17.14 15.46 11.17
N PRO A 37 16.27 16.37 10.69
CA PRO A 37 15.03 16.69 11.39
C PRO A 37 14.10 15.48 11.41
N ILE A 38 13.51 15.21 12.58
CA ILE A 38 12.62 14.07 12.80
C ILE A 38 11.19 14.50 12.48
N LEU A 39 10.55 13.80 11.54
CA LEU A 39 9.15 14.02 11.18
C LEU A 39 8.23 13.46 12.28
N LYS A 40 7.58 14.36 13.02
CA LYS A 40 6.61 14.04 14.07
C LYS A 40 5.20 14.03 13.51
N VAL A 41 4.54 12.87 13.46
CA VAL A 41 3.17 12.71 12.92
C VAL A 41 2.15 13.64 13.60
N LYS A 42 2.33 13.96 14.88
CA LYS A 42 1.44 14.89 15.62
C LYS A 42 1.45 16.32 15.08
N ASN A 43 2.51 16.72 14.36
CA ASN A 43 2.68 18.09 13.88
C ASN A 43 2.06 18.32 12.50
N TYR A 44 1.50 17.27 11.88
CA TYR A 44 0.92 17.33 10.54
C TYR A 44 -0.58 17.04 10.60
N THR A 45 -1.38 17.90 9.98
CA THR A 45 -2.79 17.62 9.69
C THR A 45 -2.89 16.64 8.51
N LEU A 46 -4.08 16.11 8.24
CA LEU A 46 -4.29 15.30 7.04
C LEU A 46 -4.02 16.15 5.79
N GLU A 47 -4.47 17.39 5.79
CA GLU A 47 -4.24 18.36 4.72
C GLU A 47 -2.74 18.55 4.44
N ASP A 48 -1.94 18.79 5.49
CA ASP A 48 -0.48 18.93 5.36
C ASP A 48 0.16 17.68 4.76
N ILE A 49 -0.31 16.49 5.15
CA ILE A 49 0.21 15.21 4.66
C ILE A 49 0.00 15.09 3.15
N PHE A 50 -1.18 15.46 2.64
CA PHE A 50 -1.48 15.36 1.22
C PHE A 50 -0.85 16.48 0.40
N GLU A 51 -0.86 17.73 0.88
CA GLU A 51 -0.24 18.87 0.20
C GLU A 51 1.28 18.68 0.04
N ARG A 52 1.95 18.22 1.09
CA ARG A 52 3.40 17.96 1.08
C ARG A 52 3.76 16.57 0.56
N ARG A 53 2.78 15.77 0.14
CA ARG A 53 2.92 14.39 -0.35
C ARG A 53 3.65 13.46 0.63
N LEU A 54 3.44 13.66 1.93
CA LEU A 54 4.00 12.86 3.01
C LEU A 54 3.16 11.59 3.27
N TRP A 55 2.66 10.94 2.22
CA TRP A 55 1.70 9.82 2.32
C TRP A 55 2.21 8.64 3.17
N MET A 56 3.54 8.48 3.28
CA MET A 56 4.17 7.49 4.17
C MET A 56 3.79 7.66 5.64
N LEU A 57 3.29 8.83 6.06
CA LEU A 57 2.84 9.08 7.43
C LEU A 57 1.43 8.55 7.70
N ILE A 58 0.64 8.25 6.66
CA ILE A 58 -0.77 7.82 6.80
C ILE A 58 -0.92 6.57 7.68
N PRO A 59 -0.14 5.49 7.49
CA PRO A 59 -0.22 4.32 8.38
C PRO A 59 0.06 4.63 9.85
N PHE A 60 0.80 5.70 10.11
CA PHE A 60 1.19 6.12 11.45
C PHE A 60 0.26 7.19 12.04
N TYR A 61 -0.71 7.70 11.28
CA TYR A 61 -1.60 8.76 11.73
C TYR A 61 -2.43 8.34 12.95
N ILE A 62 -2.79 7.06 13.04
CA ILE A 62 -3.52 6.48 14.18
C ILE A 62 -2.79 6.65 15.53
N PHE A 63 -1.45 6.79 15.53
CA PHE A 63 -0.69 6.99 16.77
C PHE A 63 -1.02 8.32 17.47
N ARG A 64 -1.68 9.28 16.79
CA ARG A 64 -2.22 10.48 17.44
C ARG A 64 -3.24 10.12 18.52
N TYR A 65 -4.04 9.09 18.27
CA TYR A 65 -5.11 8.64 19.16
C TYR A 65 -4.65 7.63 20.20
N GLU A 66 -3.38 7.19 20.20
CA GLU A 66 -2.88 6.10 21.03
C GLU A 66 -3.26 6.21 22.52
N LYS A 67 -3.27 7.43 23.09
CA LYS A 67 -3.64 7.67 24.49
C LYS A 67 -5.15 7.70 24.75
N GLU A 68 -5.94 7.93 23.71
CA GLU A 68 -7.38 8.14 23.74
C GLU A 68 -8.15 6.94 23.17
N LEU A 69 -7.45 5.93 22.62
CA LEU A 69 -8.06 4.72 22.04
C LEU A 69 -9.04 4.03 22.98
N SER A 70 -8.73 3.97 24.28
CA SER A 70 -9.64 3.39 25.28
C SER A 70 -10.95 4.16 25.43
N GLN A 71 -10.91 5.49 25.31
CA GLN A 71 -12.11 6.34 25.36
C GLN A 71 -12.90 6.25 24.06
N ILE A 72 -12.21 6.14 22.93
CA ILE A 72 -12.83 6.01 21.60
C ILE A 72 -13.53 4.66 21.46
N ASP A 73 -12.95 3.58 22.00
CA ASP A 73 -13.52 2.23 21.93
C ASP A 73 -14.83 2.09 22.73
N SER A 74 -15.01 2.91 23.77
CA SER A 74 -16.21 2.93 24.63
C SER A 74 -17.26 3.97 24.22
N ASP A 75 -16.91 4.91 23.33
CA ASP A 75 -17.75 6.05 22.94
C ASP A 75 -18.08 5.97 21.44
N GLU A 76 -19.34 5.67 21.13
CA GLU A 76 -19.81 5.44 19.77
C GLU A 76 -19.68 6.68 18.86
N ASP A 77 -19.82 7.89 19.41
CA ASP A 77 -19.71 9.13 18.63
C ASP A 77 -18.25 9.41 18.25
N ARG A 78 -17.31 9.11 19.16
CA ARG A 78 -15.88 9.19 18.86
C ARG A 78 -15.45 8.13 17.87
N LEU A 79 -16.00 6.92 17.99
CA LEU A 79 -15.75 5.83 17.05
C LEU A 79 -16.19 6.22 15.63
N LYS A 80 -17.40 6.78 15.49
CA LYS A 80 -17.92 7.32 14.22
C LYS A 80 -17.03 8.44 13.67
N LYS A 81 -16.51 9.31 14.52
CA LYS A 81 -15.58 10.36 14.11
C LYS A 81 -14.27 9.78 13.56
N LEU A 82 -13.68 8.79 14.23
CA LEU A 82 -12.48 8.11 13.77
C LEU A 82 -12.71 7.38 12.45
N ARG A 83 -13.86 6.72 12.30
CA ARG A 83 -14.28 6.08 11.05
C ARG A 83 -14.35 7.07 9.90
N LYS A 84 -15.02 8.22 10.08
CA LYS A 84 -15.10 9.29 9.07
C LYS A 84 -13.73 9.83 8.67
N GLU A 85 -12.81 9.96 9.62
CA GLU A 85 -11.43 10.35 9.29
C GLU A 85 -10.72 9.30 8.45
N CYS A 86 -10.89 8.01 8.76
CA CYS A 86 -10.34 6.92 7.95
C CYS A 86 -10.94 6.87 6.54
N GLU A 87 -12.25 7.12 6.40
CA GLU A 87 -12.93 7.20 5.11
C GLU A 87 -12.38 8.36 4.28
N ARG A 88 -12.22 9.54 4.90
CA ARG A 88 -11.62 10.72 4.28
C ARG A 88 -10.20 10.45 3.77
N VAL A 89 -9.38 9.74 4.56
CA VAL A 89 -8.02 9.34 4.14
C VAL A 89 -8.06 8.43 2.91
N ALA A 90 -8.94 7.43 2.90
CA ALA A 90 -9.09 6.51 1.77
C ALA A 90 -9.55 7.24 0.50
N GLU A 91 -10.51 8.17 0.62
CA GLU A 91 -10.99 9.00 -0.49
C GLU A 91 -9.88 9.90 -1.06
N MET A 92 -9.12 10.57 -0.19
CA MET A 92 -8.01 11.41 -0.62
C MET A 92 -6.92 10.59 -1.32
N LEU A 93 -6.60 9.38 -0.82
CA LEU A 93 -5.68 8.46 -1.48
C LEU A 93 -6.18 8.03 -2.87
N ASP A 94 -7.47 7.72 -3.00
CA ASP A 94 -8.08 7.38 -4.28
C ASP A 94 -8.06 8.56 -5.27
N GLN A 95 -8.31 9.78 -4.80
CA GLN A 95 -8.17 10.99 -5.61
C GLN A 95 -6.74 11.22 -6.10
N GLU A 96 -5.73 11.03 -5.23
CA GLU A 96 -4.32 11.10 -5.64
C GLU A 96 -3.98 10.04 -6.70
N CYS A 97 -4.59 8.87 -6.63
CA CYS A 97 -4.47 7.82 -7.65
C CYS A 97 -5.13 8.22 -8.96
N LYS A 98 -6.37 8.74 -8.92
CA LYS A 98 -7.12 9.22 -10.09
C LYS A 98 -6.42 10.36 -10.81
N ASN A 99 -5.80 11.26 -10.05
CA ASN A 99 -5.04 12.40 -10.58
C ASN A 99 -3.67 11.99 -11.15
N GLY A 100 -3.31 10.70 -11.12
CA GLY A 100 -2.03 10.18 -11.61
C GLY A 100 -0.82 10.59 -10.76
N ARG A 101 -1.03 11.23 -9.60
CA ARG A 101 0.04 11.63 -8.68
C ARG A 101 0.57 10.45 -7.87
N MET A 102 -0.29 9.45 -7.64
CA MET A 102 0.04 8.21 -6.96
C MET A 102 -0.34 7.00 -7.83
N ARG A 103 0.46 5.93 -7.79
CA ARG A 103 0.06 4.65 -8.40
C ARG A 103 -0.96 3.97 -7.50
N SER A 104 -1.99 3.39 -8.11
CA SER A 104 -3.04 2.62 -7.42
C SER A 104 -2.47 1.54 -6.48
N VAL A 105 -1.41 0.84 -6.89
CA VAL A 105 -0.71 -0.15 -6.05
C VAL A 105 -0.12 0.49 -4.78
N THR A 106 0.44 1.70 -4.87
CA THR A 106 0.99 2.43 -3.73
C THR A 106 -0.10 2.89 -2.77
N GLY A 107 -1.24 3.37 -3.29
CA GLY A 107 -2.40 3.72 -2.47
C GLY A 107 -2.97 2.51 -1.74
N GLY A 108 -3.10 1.38 -2.45
CA GLY A 108 -3.49 0.09 -1.87
C GLY A 108 -2.58 -0.35 -0.73
N ALA A 109 -1.27 -0.33 -0.95
CA ALA A 109 -0.28 -0.69 0.05
C ALA A 109 -0.34 0.24 1.28
N LEU A 110 -0.56 1.54 1.12
CA LEU A 110 -0.70 2.47 2.25
C LEU A 110 -1.93 2.17 3.10
N CYS A 111 -3.07 1.84 2.50
CA CYS A 111 -4.27 1.43 3.23
C CYS A 111 -4.06 0.10 3.96
N GLU A 112 -3.44 -0.89 3.30
CA GLU A 112 -3.14 -2.19 3.91
C GLU A 112 -2.17 -2.04 5.10
N LEU A 113 -1.11 -1.24 4.94
CA LEU A 113 -0.19 -0.93 6.03
C LEU A 113 -0.90 -0.20 7.18
N SER A 114 -1.81 0.73 6.88
CA SER A 114 -2.60 1.44 7.88
C SER A 114 -3.45 0.46 8.69
N ARG A 115 -4.11 -0.48 8.00
CA ARG A 115 -4.87 -1.56 8.65
C ARG A 115 -3.98 -2.39 9.57
N THR A 116 -2.83 -2.89 9.09
CA THR A 116 -1.92 -3.70 9.93
C THR A 116 -1.41 -2.94 11.15
N VAL A 117 -1.13 -1.63 11.01
CA VAL A 117 -0.72 -0.80 12.15
C VAL A 117 -1.86 -0.67 13.16
N VAL A 118 -3.09 -0.47 12.69
CA VAL A 118 -4.27 -0.36 13.56
C VAL A 118 -4.57 -1.68 14.23
N GLU A 119 -4.61 -2.81 13.52
CA GLU A 119 -4.79 -4.16 14.11
C GLU A 119 -3.76 -4.40 15.24
N LYS A 120 -2.49 -4.03 15.02
CA LYS A 120 -1.45 -4.19 16.06
C LYS A 120 -1.54 -3.20 17.21
N LEU A 121 -2.11 -2.01 16.98
CA LEU A 121 -2.23 -0.95 17.99
C LEU A 121 -3.51 -1.11 18.82
N ALA A 122 -4.59 -1.49 18.16
CA ALA A 122 -5.94 -1.65 18.66
C ALA A 122 -6.30 -3.11 18.95
N SER A 123 -5.32 -4.03 19.00
CA SER A 123 -5.54 -5.44 19.35
C SER A 123 -6.19 -5.69 20.72
N LYS A 124 -6.40 -4.63 21.51
CA LYS A 124 -7.07 -4.63 22.82
C LYS A 124 -8.39 -3.85 22.82
N TYR A 125 -8.77 -3.28 21.67
CA TYR A 125 -9.88 -2.34 21.44
C TYR A 125 -10.65 -2.80 20.19
N GLU A 126 -11.56 -3.75 20.38
CA GLU A 126 -12.20 -4.52 19.31
C GLU A 126 -13.07 -3.63 18.39
N ASN A 127 -13.72 -2.59 18.93
CA ASN A 127 -14.57 -1.70 18.12
C ASN A 127 -13.72 -0.83 17.21
N VAL A 128 -12.60 -0.29 17.72
CA VAL A 128 -11.68 0.53 16.92
C VAL A 128 -11.01 -0.30 15.83
N GLU A 129 -10.57 -1.53 16.15
CA GLU A 129 -9.98 -2.43 15.17
C GLU A 129 -10.97 -2.72 14.03
N LYS A 130 -12.21 -3.07 14.36
CA LYS A 130 -13.24 -3.42 13.39
C LYS A 130 -13.57 -2.27 12.43
N GLU A 131 -13.82 -1.06 12.94
CA GLU A 131 -14.21 0.08 12.11
C GLU A 131 -13.11 0.50 11.13
N VAL A 132 -11.87 0.57 11.61
CA VAL A 132 -10.74 0.98 10.76
C VAL A 132 -10.38 -0.13 9.77
N ALA A 133 -10.43 -1.39 10.19
CA ALA A 133 -10.19 -2.53 9.30
C ALA A 133 -11.27 -2.65 8.22
N GLU A 134 -12.54 -2.32 8.50
CA GLU A 134 -13.62 -2.35 7.50
C GLU A 134 -13.42 -1.26 6.43
N VAL A 135 -13.07 -0.04 6.83
CA VAL A 135 -12.83 1.09 5.92
C VAL A 135 -11.58 0.86 5.08
N MET A 136 -10.45 0.56 5.73
CA MET A 136 -9.14 0.40 5.08
C MET A 136 -8.96 -0.97 4.42
N GLY A 137 -9.80 -1.96 4.76
CA GLY A 137 -9.74 -3.33 4.28
C GLY A 137 -10.61 -3.62 3.06
N GLY A 138 -11.34 -2.63 2.54
CA GLY A 138 -11.90 -2.76 1.20
C GLY A 138 -13.35 -2.38 1.02
N LYS A 139 -14.08 -1.82 1.99
CA LYS A 139 -15.41 -1.30 1.65
C LYS A 139 -15.34 -0.04 0.76
N VAL A 140 -14.25 0.73 0.85
CA VAL A 140 -14.00 1.95 0.05
C VAL A 140 -12.91 1.75 -1.01
N LEU A 141 -11.94 0.85 -0.78
CA LEU A 141 -10.75 0.71 -1.64
C LEU A 141 -10.85 -0.33 -2.77
N THR A 142 -11.94 -1.11 -2.83
CA THR A 142 -11.99 -2.33 -3.65
C THR A 142 -12.31 -2.13 -5.12
N TYR A 143 -12.80 -0.98 -5.56
CA TYR A 143 -13.37 -0.93 -6.90
C TYR A 143 -12.30 -0.89 -8.02
N ARG A 144 -11.54 0.20 -8.21
CA ARG A 144 -10.66 0.30 -9.39
C ARG A 144 -9.29 -0.36 -9.28
N SER A 145 -8.65 -0.33 -8.12
CA SER A 145 -7.27 -0.83 -7.96
C SER A 145 -7.20 -2.36 -8.09
N LYS A 146 -8.23 -3.04 -7.59
CA LYS A 146 -8.35 -4.49 -7.65
C LYS A 146 -8.76 -4.95 -9.06
N GLU A 147 -9.66 -4.21 -9.73
CA GLU A 147 -9.98 -4.41 -11.14
C GLU A 147 -8.75 -4.25 -12.03
N LEU A 148 -8.01 -3.14 -11.91
CA LEU A 148 -6.82 -2.89 -12.72
C LEU A 148 -5.71 -3.90 -12.46
N TYR A 149 -5.54 -4.34 -11.22
CA TYR A 149 -4.57 -5.40 -10.87
C TYR A 149 -5.00 -6.76 -11.43
N GLN A 150 -6.28 -7.12 -11.33
CA GLN A 150 -6.81 -8.35 -11.93
C GLN A 150 -6.72 -8.31 -13.46
N GLU A 151 -7.01 -7.17 -14.08
CA GLU A 151 -6.89 -6.97 -15.52
C GLU A 151 -5.43 -7.03 -15.97
N ALA A 152 -4.50 -6.42 -15.23
CA ALA A 152 -3.07 -6.49 -15.50
C ALA A 152 -2.51 -7.92 -15.32
N LEU A 153 -2.98 -8.66 -14.30
CA LEU A 153 -2.64 -10.07 -14.12
C LEU A 153 -3.17 -10.92 -15.27
N ALA A 154 -4.44 -10.73 -15.65
CA ALA A 154 -5.06 -11.44 -16.76
C ALA A 154 -4.29 -11.19 -18.06
N LYS A 155 -4.00 -9.92 -18.39
CA LYS A 155 -3.19 -9.54 -19.54
C LYS A 155 -1.76 -10.09 -19.45
N GLY A 156 -1.15 -10.12 -18.27
CA GLY A 156 0.19 -10.68 -18.07
C GLY A 156 0.25 -12.18 -18.28
N ILE A 157 -0.75 -12.92 -17.80
CA ILE A 157 -0.89 -14.37 -18.03
C ILE A 157 -1.15 -14.63 -19.51
N GLU A 158 -2.05 -13.89 -20.14
CA GLU A 158 -2.37 -14.01 -21.56
C GLU A 158 -1.14 -13.73 -22.43
N GLN A 159 -0.40 -12.66 -22.17
CA GLN A 159 0.85 -12.35 -22.89
C GLN A 159 1.91 -13.43 -22.67
N GLY A 160 2.03 -13.96 -21.44
CA GLY A 160 2.94 -15.05 -21.12
C GLY A 160 2.62 -16.34 -21.88
N LEU A 161 1.34 -16.70 -21.95
CA LEU A 161 0.85 -17.85 -22.72
C LEU A 161 1.03 -17.63 -24.22
N ALA A 162 0.73 -16.44 -24.74
CA ALA A 162 0.95 -16.10 -26.15
C ALA A 162 2.43 -16.21 -26.53
N ASN A 163 3.34 -15.68 -25.71
CA ASN A 163 4.78 -15.80 -25.93
C ASN A 163 5.26 -17.26 -25.86
N LEU A 164 4.71 -18.07 -24.95
CA LEU A 164 5.06 -19.48 -24.84
C LEU A 164 4.57 -20.27 -26.06
N ALA A 165 3.33 -20.04 -26.49
CA ALA A 165 2.73 -20.65 -27.68
C ALA A 165 3.49 -20.26 -28.95
N ALA A 166 3.82 -18.96 -29.12
CA ALA A 166 4.62 -18.48 -30.24
C ALA A 166 6.03 -19.08 -30.25
N GLY A 167 6.69 -19.19 -29.08
CA GLY A 167 8.00 -19.82 -28.96
C GLY A 167 8.01 -21.31 -29.29
N LYS A 168 6.94 -22.05 -28.94
CA LYS A 168 6.76 -23.46 -29.31
C LYS A 168 6.45 -23.64 -30.80
N TYR A 169 5.60 -22.76 -31.35
CA TYR A 169 5.27 -22.74 -32.77
C TYR A 169 6.49 -22.44 -33.66
N GLN A 170 7.32 -21.47 -33.27
CA GLN A 170 8.59 -21.17 -33.96
C GLN A 170 9.60 -22.32 -33.91
N LYS A 171 9.54 -23.17 -32.89
CA LYS A 171 10.35 -24.40 -32.78
C LYS A 171 9.80 -25.57 -33.61
N GLY A 172 8.70 -25.37 -34.33
CA GLY A 172 8.11 -26.37 -35.23
C GLY A 172 7.14 -27.35 -34.56
N GLU A 173 6.62 -27.04 -33.37
CA GLU A 173 5.57 -27.85 -32.75
C GLU A 173 4.21 -27.62 -33.43
N SER A 174 3.40 -28.69 -33.57
CA SER A 174 2.06 -28.60 -34.15
C SER A 174 1.09 -27.90 -33.20
N ILE A 175 0.05 -27.29 -33.76
CA ILE A 175 -0.96 -26.57 -32.98
C ILE A 175 -1.69 -27.50 -32.00
N GLU A 176 -1.93 -28.77 -32.38
CA GLU A 176 -2.56 -29.73 -31.46
C GLU A 176 -1.66 -30.05 -30.26
N LYS A 177 -0.36 -30.16 -30.48
CA LYS A 177 0.61 -30.45 -29.41
C LYS A 177 0.77 -29.27 -28.44
N ILE A 178 0.73 -28.04 -28.96
CA ILE A 178 0.76 -26.82 -28.14
C ILE A 178 -0.53 -26.70 -27.31
N ALA A 179 -1.69 -27.04 -27.91
CA ALA A 179 -2.98 -27.04 -27.25
C ALA A 179 -3.02 -28.04 -26.09
N ASP A 180 -2.55 -29.26 -26.29
CA ASP A 180 -2.42 -30.28 -25.23
C ASP A 180 -1.47 -29.83 -24.12
N ASP A 181 -0.28 -29.31 -24.46
CA ASP A 181 0.72 -28.89 -23.48
C ASP A 181 0.26 -27.68 -22.62
N LEU A 182 -0.55 -26.80 -23.20
CA LEU A 182 -1.09 -25.61 -22.54
C LEU A 182 -2.48 -25.86 -21.93
N LEU A 183 -3.03 -27.08 -22.07
CA LEU A 183 -4.36 -27.47 -21.61
C LEU A 183 -5.47 -26.54 -22.10
N MET A 184 -5.42 -26.18 -23.39
CA MET A 184 -6.36 -25.29 -24.06
C MET A 184 -6.77 -25.85 -25.42
N SER A 185 -7.79 -25.28 -26.05
CA SER A 185 -8.24 -25.72 -27.37
C SER A 185 -7.34 -25.22 -28.49
N THR A 186 -7.31 -25.93 -29.61
CA THR A 186 -6.58 -25.49 -30.83
C THR A 186 -7.04 -24.11 -31.31
N SER A 187 -8.33 -23.79 -31.15
CA SER A 187 -8.89 -22.48 -31.48
C SER A 187 -8.38 -21.33 -30.60
N GLU A 188 -8.02 -21.60 -29.35
CA GLU A 188 -7.47 -20.60 -28.42
C GLU A 188 -6.00 -20.34 -28.72
N VAL A 189 -5.24 -21.39 -29.05
CA VAL A 189 -3.85 -21.27 -29.53
C VAL A 189 -3.77 -20.43 -30.80
N GLU A 190 -4.68 -20.65 -31.76
CA GLU A 190 -4.75 -19.83 -33.00
C GLU A 190 -5.04 -18.35 -32.72
N LYS A 191 -5.92 -18.04 -31.76
CA LYS A 191 -6.21 -16.66 -31.36
C LYS A 191 -4.99 -15.98 -30.74
N LEU A 192 -4.27 -16.68 -29.85
CA LEU A 192 -3.06 -16.19 -29.20
C LEU A 192 -1.94 -15.92 -30.23
N LEU A 193 -1.81 -16.77 -31.26
CA LEU A 193 -0.84 -16.58 -32.35
C LEU A 193 -1.20 -15.43 -33.28
N ASN A 194 -2.50 -15.20 -33.55
CA ASN A 194 -2.94 -14.09 -34.40
C ASN A 194 -2.79 -12.72 -33.73
N HIS A 195 -2.99 -12.63 -32.40
CA HIS A 195 -2.81 -11.38 -31.66
C HIS A 195 -1.36 -10.85 -31.65
N GLN A 196 -0.35 -11.69 -31.93
CA GLN A 196 1.05 -11.25 -32.06
C GLN A 196 1.43 -10.76 -33.46
N LYS A 197 0.61 -11.00 -34.49
CA LYS A 197 0.87 -10.51 -35.85
C LYS A 197 0.41 -9.06 -36.08
N GLU A 198 -0.46 -8.54 -35.20
CA GLU A 198 -1.06 -7.21 -35.31
C GLU A 198 -0.40 -6.14 -34.42
N ALA A 199 0.60 -6.50 -33.60
CA ALA A 199 1.39 -5.61 -32.75
C ALA A 199 2.80 -5.38 -33.33
#